data_AF-A0A7S3QJN1-F1
#
_entry.id   AF-A0A7S3QJN1-F1
#
_cell.length_a   1.000
_cell.length_b   1.000
_cell.length_c   1.000
_cell.angle_alpha   90.00
_cell.angle_beta   90.00
_cell.angle_gamma   90.00
#
_symmetry.space_group_name_H-M   'P 1'
#
loop_
_entity.id
_entity.type
_entity.pdbx_description
1 polymer ?
#
loop_
_entity_poly.entity_id
_entity_poly.type
_entity_poly.pdbx_seq_one_letter_code
_entity_poly.pdbx_strand_id
1 'polypeptide(L)'
;MPSPSRQKKKKEKKPNQKPAKKKAAAPNHDQPDICKLEFKVGQITKVWVHPNADKLYCEEIECGEDAPRQIASGLRPHYSLEEMMGRRLLVVSNLKTKKLAGFPSSGMVLCAAEAKEDGSGEKVEFVEPPEGAEIGEVLTFEGLPTPEPLSGAQVDKKKIFQACADGMKTTDDGSAAWNGHIFMTSAGPCKAPTIKNGPMR
;
A
#
# COMPACT_ATOMS: atom_id res chain seq x y z
N MET A 1 76.08 29.58 16.76
CA MET A 1 75.79 29.89 15.34
C MET A 1 74.90 28.76 14.79
N PRO A 2 73.94 29.05 13.90
CA PRO A 2 72.54 28.70 14.09
C PRO A 2 72.01 27.47 13.30
N SER A 3 70.82 27.07 13.72
CA SER A 3 69.76 26.22 13.14
C SER A 3 69.79 25.90 11.63
N PRO A 4 69.31 24.69 11.27
CA PRO A 4 68.44 24.49 10.12
C PRO A 4 67.00 24.15 10.56
N SER A 5 66.10 24.91 9.97
CA SER A 5 64.63 24.82 9.94
C SER A 5 64.04 23.41 9.96
N ARG A 6 63.11 23.13 10.89
CA ARG A 6 62.08 22.10 10.71
C ARG A 6 60.73 22.60 11.23
N GLN A 7 59.87 22.93 10.27
CA GLN A 7 58.51 23.42 10.46
C GLN A 7 57.62 22.43 11.24
N LYS A 8 56.76 23.02 12.06
CA LYS A 8 55.73 22.39 12.91
C LYS A 8 54.72 21.57 12.09
N LYS A 9 54.55 20.31 12.48
CA LYS A 9 53.41 19.42 12.11
C LYS A 9 52.09 20.02 12.62
N LYS A 10 51.17 20.29 11.69
CA LYS A 10 49.78 20.67 11.96
C LYS A 10 48.91 19.41 11.95
N LYS A 11 48.18 19.20 13.04
CA LYS A 11 47.24 18.10 13.32
C LYS A 11 46.08 18.14 12.33
N GLU A 12 45.96 17.12 11.48
CA GLU A 12 44.76 16.86 10.66
C GLU A 12 43.66 16.24 11.54
N LYS A 13 42.50 16.91 11.58
CA LYS A 13 41.25 16.40 12.14
C LYS A 13 40.49 15.69 11.02
N LYS A 14 40.22 14.40 11.20
CA LYS A 14 39.30 13.59 10.36
C LYS A 14 37.91 14.24 10.32
N PRO A 15 37.30 14.48 9.13
CA PRO A 15 35.90 14.81 9.03
C PRO A 15 35.07 13.53 9.19
N ASN A 16 34.21 13.54 10.19
CA ASN A 16 33.18 12.55 10.47
C ASN A 16 32.12 12.58 9.36
N GLN A 17 32.12 11.59 8.47
CA GLN A 17 31.09 11.40 7.45
C GLN A 17 29.78 10.95 8.12
N LYS A 18 28.82 11.86 8.25
CA LYS A 18 27.41 11.49 8.42
C LYS A 18 26.90 10.96 7.08
N PRO A 19 26.12 9.85 7.04
CA PRO A 19 25.57 9.33 5.79
C PRO A 19 24.63 10.38 5.19
N ALA A 20 24.81 10.63 3.90
CA ALA A 20 23.95 11.48 3.11
C ALA A 20 22.51 10.94 3.16
N LYS A 21 21.61 11.74 3.75
CA LYS A 21 20.17 11.61 3.49
C LYS A 21 20.01 11.73 1.97
N LYS A 22 19.69 10.61 1.31
CA LYS A 22 19.15 10.62 -0.05
C LYS A 22 18.01 11.64 -0.04
N LYS A 23 18.20 12.74 -0.76
CA LYS A 23 17.11 13.66 -1.09
C LYS A 23 16.11 12.81 -1.87
N ALA A 24 14.97 12.52 -1.25
CA ALA A 24 13.79 12.12 -1.98
C ALA A 24 13.60 13.12 -3.13
N ALA A 25 13.51 12.60 -4.35
CA ALA A 25 13.16 13.40 -5.50
C ALA A 25 11.89 14.20 -5.15
N ALA A 26 11.86 15.48 -5.51
CA ALA A 26 10.67 16.29 -5.34
C ALA A 26 9.51 15.55 -6.02
N PRO A 27 8.33 15.40 -5.37
CA PRO A 27 7.22 14.74 -6.04
C PRO A 27 6.87 15.54 -7.28
N ASN A 28 6.82 14.89 -8.45
CA ASN A 28 6.26 15.54 -9.62
C ASN A 28 4.82 15.93 -9.29
N HIS A 29 4.56 17.23 -9.21
CA HIS A 29 3.25 17.77 -8.87
C HIS A 29 2.19 17.51 -9.97
N ASP A 30 2.60 16.94 -11.11
CA ASP A 30 1.79 16.68 -12.30
C ASP A 30 1.26 15.23 -12.40
N GLN A 31 1.63 14.34 -11.45
CA GLN A 31 1.08 12.99 -11.48
C GLN A 31 -0.37 12.94 -10.97
N PRO A 32 -1.21 12.05 -11.53
CA PRO A 32 -2.53 11.76 -11.00
C PRO A 32 -2.47 11.35 -9.53
N ASP A 33 -3.56 11.59 -8.80
CA ASP A 33 -3.59 11.34 -7.36
C ASP A 33 -3.39 9.86 -7.01
N ILE A 34 -3.79 8.92 -7.88
CA ILE A 34 -3.57 7.49 -7.68
C ILE A 34 -2.09 7.12 -7.66
N CYS A 35 -1.26 7.78 -8.47
CA CYS A 35 0.19 7.56 -8.52
C CYS A 35 0.90 8.03 -7.25
N LYS A 36 0.24 8.86 -6.44
CA LYS A 36 0.74 9.34 -5.14
C LYS A 36 0.44 8.35 -4.01
N LEU A 37 -0.41 7.35 -4.26
CA LEU A 37 -0.65 6.23 -3.35
C LEU A 37 0.30 5.08 -3.67
N GLU A 38 0.70 4.36 -2.64
CA GLU A 38 1.53 3.17 -2.79
C GLU A 38 0.64 1.95 -2.64
N PHE A 39 0.40 1.24 -3.74
CA PHE A 39 -0.25 -0.05 -3.74
C PHE A 39 0.80 -1.12 -3.89
N LYS A 40 0.77 -2.12 -3.00
CA LYS A 40 1.66 -3.28 -3.06
C LYS A 40 0.88 -4.57 -3.10
N VAL A 41 1.46 -5.58 -3.71
CA VAL A 41 1.01 -6.97 -3.53
C VAL A 41 1.36 -7.41 -2.12
N GLY A 42 0.36 -7.85 -1.36
CA GLY A 42 0.52 -8.39 -0.02
C GLY A 42 0.04 -9.84 0.06
N GLN A 43 0.61 -10.62 0.98
CA GLN A 43 0.12 -11.95 1.33
C GLN A 43 -0.24 -12.02 2.82
N ILE A 44 -1.44 -12.48 3.14
CA ILE A 44 -1.85 -12.69 4.54
C ILE A 44 -1.09 -13.90 5.09
N THR A 45 -0.22 -13.68 6.07
CA THR A 45 0.52 -14.73 6.77
C THR A 45 -0.18 -15.16 8.05
N LYS A 46 -0.98 -14.26 8.64
CA LYS A 46 -1.74 -14.52 9.86
C LYS A 46 -3.01 -13.70 9.90
N VAL A 47 -4.08 -14.29 10.42
CA VAL A 47 -5.38 -13.62 10.58
C VAL A 47 -6.06 -14.12 11.86
N TRP A 48 -6.64 -13.21 12.63
CA TRP A 48 -7.40 -13.54 13.84
C TRP A 48 -8.52 -12.53 14.10
N VAL A 49 -9.51 -12.93 14.90
CA VAL A 49 -10.62 -12.06 15.29
C VAL A 49 -10.13 -10.92 16.18
N HIS A 50 -10.54 -9.69 15.88
CA HIS A 50 -10.20 -8.55 16.71
C HIS A 50 -10.84 -8.69 18.11
N PRO A 51 -10.08 -8.59 19.22
CA PRO A 51 -10.57 -8.90 20.56
C PRO A 51 -11.68 -7.97 21.05
N ASN A 52 -11.66 -6.71 20.59
CA ASN A 52 -12.59 -5.67 21.02
C ASN A 52 -13.55 -5.19 19.91
N ALA A 53 -13.64 -5.88 18.76
CA ALA A 53 -14.47 -5.42 17.64
C ALA A 53 -15.08 -6.58 16.84
N ASP A 54 -16.40 -6.64 16.81
CA ASP A 54 -17.12 -7.79 16.26
C ASP A 54 -17.07 -7.90 14.74
N LYS A 55 -16.71 -6.82 14.04
CA LYS A 55 -16.67 -6.78 12.58
C LYS A 55 -15.26 -6.77 12.02
N LEU A 56 -14.24 -6.70 12.87
CA LEU A 56 -12.86 -6.56 12.43
C LEU A 56 -12.09 -7.87 12.57
N TYR A 57 -11.25 -8.11 11.57
CA TYR A 57 -10.11 -9.00 11.69
C TYR A 57 -8.84 -8.19 11.93
N CYS A 58 -7.85 -8.85 12.51
CA CYS A 58 -6.47 -8.40 12.59
C CYS A 58 -5.65 -9.33 11.69
N GLU A 59 -4.86 -8.74 10.81
CA GLU A 59 -4.02 -9.45 9.86
C GLU A 59 -2.54 -9.07 10.02
N GLU A 60 -1.66 -10.04 9.82
CA GLU A 60 -0.25 -9.80 9.46
C GLU A 60 -0.11 -10.08 7.96
N ILE A 61 0.33 -9.06 7.22
CA ILE A 61 0.44 -9.11 5.76
C ILE A 61 1.89 -8.84 5.36
N GLU A 62 2.48 -9.80 4.67
CA GLU A 62 3.82 -9.70 4.08
C GLU A 62 3.72 -8.82 2.82
N CYS A 63 4.47 -7.71 2.79
CA CYS A 63 4.47 -6.75 1.67
C CYS A 63 5.90 -6.50 1.15
N GLY A 64 6.81 -7.47 1.28
CA GLY A 64 8.21 -7.34 0.88
C GLY A 64 8.98 -6.30 1.69
N GLU A 65 8.64 -6.15 2.97
CA GLU A 65 9.30 -5.26 3.92
C GLU A 65 10.06 -6.08 4.96
N ASP A 66 10.88 -5.45 5.81
CA ASP A 66 11.66 -6.17 6.82
C ASP A 66 10.77 -6.91 7.85
N ALA A 67 9.51 -6.50 7.98
CA ALA A 67 8.52 -7.12 8.85
C ALA A 67 7.11 -7.06 8.23
N PRO A 68 6.26 -8.07 8.51
CA PRO A 68 4.85 -8.04 8.13
C PRO A 68 4.13 -6.82 8.69
N ARG A 69 3.22 -6.26 7.90
CA ARG A 69 2.37 -5.15 8.33
C ARG A 69 1.21 -5.67 9.15
N GLN A 70 0.95 -5.00 10.26
CA GLN A 70 -0.29 -5.18 11.01
C GLN A 70 -1.38 -4.33 10.39
N ILE A 71 -2.45 -4.97 9.93
CA ILE A 71 -3.62 -4.32 9.35
C ILE A 71 -4.85 -4.86 10.11
N ALA A 72 -5.87 -4.02 10.22
CA ALA A 72 -7.18 -4.48 10.65
C ALA A 72 -8.21 -4.15 9.58
N SER A 73 -8.98 -5.16 9.17
CA SER A 73 -9.95 -5.06 8.09
C SER A 73 -11.37 -5.40 8.57
N GLY A 74 -12.37 -4.77 7.96
CA GLY A 74 -13.79 -4.98 8.27
C GLY A 74 -14.41 -6.21 7.61
N LEU A 75 -13.63 -7.27 7.40
CA LEU A 75 -13.97 -8.37 6.49
C LEU A 75 -14.63 -9.58 7.17
N ARG A 76 -14.81 -9.53 8.49
CA ARG A 76 -15.45 -10.61 9.26
C ARG A 76 -16.87 -10.99 8.82
N PRO A 77 -17.71 -10.07 8.31
CA PRO A 77 -19.02 -10.44 7.76
C PRO A 77 -18.95 -11.11 6.37
N HIS A 78 -17.80 -11.04 5.70
CA HIS A 78 -17.65 -11.41 4.28
C HIS A 78 -16.78 -12.65 4.08
N TYR A 79 -15.82 -12.88 4.97
CA TYR A 79 -14.84 -13.95 4.86
C TYR A 79 -14.66 -14.69 6.18
N SER A 80 -14.40 -15.99 6.09
CA SER A 80 -13.90 -16.80 7.21
C SER A 80 -12.39 -16.67 7.37
N LEU A 81 -11.86 -17.02 8.55
CA LEU A 81 -10.40 -17.01 8.79
C LEU A 81 -9.63 -17.93 7.82
N GLU A 82 -10.22 -19.07 7.46
CA GLU A 82 -9.62 -20.04 6.55
C GLU A 82 -9.53 -19.49 5.13
N GLU A 83 -10.56 -18.78 4.68
CA GLU A 83 -10.53 -18.12 3.37
C GLU A 83 -9.52 -16.98 3.32
N MET A 84 -9.28 -16.28 4.42
CA MET A 84 -8.32 -15.18 4.50
C MET A 84 -6.86 -15.66 4.45
N MET A 85 -6.57 -16.80 5.08
CA MET A 85 -5.21 -17.24 5.33
C MET A 85 -4.48 -17.60 4.03
N GLY A 86 -3.29 -17.04 3.81
CA GLY A 86 -2.49 -17.31 2.62
C GLY A 86 -2.92 -16.58 1.34
N ARG A 87 -4.04 -15.83 1.36
CA ARG A 87 -4.49 -15.06 0.19
C ARG A 87 -3.52 -13.94 -0.18
N ARG A 88 -3.40 -13.72 -1.49
CA ARG A 88 -2.71 -12.57 -2.07
C ARG A 88 -3.71 -11.50 -2.43
N LEU A 89 -3.38 -10.26 -2.09
CA LEU A 89 -4.28 -9.12 -2.21
C LEU A 89 -3.50 -7.83 -2.40
N LEU A 90 -4.20 -6.72 -2.61
CA LEU A 90 -3.57 -5.40 -2.72
C LEU A 90 -3.64 -4.65 -1.40
N VAL A 91 -2.51 -4.06 -1.00
CA VAL A 91 -2.37 -3.26 0.21
C VAL A 91 -1.98 -1.84 -0.16
N VAL A 92 -2.69 -0.86 0.39
CA VAL A 92 -2.26 0.55 0.39
C VAL A 92 -1.27 0.75 1.55
N SER A 93 0.02 0.81 1.24
CA SER A 93 1.10 0.80 2.23
C SER A 93 1.54 2.18 2.71
N ASN A 94 1.29 3.25 1.93
CA ASN A 94 1.69 4.60 2.32
C ASN A 94 0.63 5.38 3.11
N LEU A 95 -0.31 4.69 3.77
CA LEU A 95 -1.24 5.33 4.69
C LEU A 95 -0.60 5.54 6.06
N LYS A 96 -0.98 6.63 6.73
CA LYS A 96 -0.59 6.85 8.13
C LYS A 96 -1.23 5.76 9.00
N THR A 97 -0.45 5.14 9.88
CA THR A 97 -0.95 4.17 10.86
C THR A 97 -2.09 4.78 11.68
N LYS A 98 -3.23 4.09 11.71
CA LYS A 98 -4.42 4.46 12.49
C LYS A 98 -4.76 3.33 13.44
N LYS A 99 -5.26 3.65 14.63
CA LYS A 99 -5.73 2.63 15.57
C LYS A 99 -7.21 2.35 15.31
N LEU A 100 -7.53 1.11 14.96
CA LEU A 100 -8.90 0.62 14.80
C LEU A 100 -9.25 -0.20 16.05
N ALA A 101 -10.21 0.27 16.85
CA ALA A 101 -10.59 -0.37 18.13
C ALA A 101 -9.41 -0.72 19.06
N GLY A 102 -8.33 0.08 19.00
CA GLY A 102 -7.11 -0.09 19.81
C GLY A 102 -5.97 -0.83 19.09
N PHE A 103 -6.24 -1.54 17.99
CA PHE A 103 -5.24 -2.25 17.20
C PHE A 103 -4.58 -1.32 16.16
N PRO A 104 -3.23 -1.29 16.05
CA PRO A 104 -2.54 -0.49 15.06
C PRO A 104 -2.72 -1.08 13.65
N SER A 105 -3.34 -0.32 12.75
CA SER A 105 -3.48 -0.65 11.34
C SER A 105 -2.56 0.26 10.50
N SER A 106 -1.53 -0.33 9.91
CA SER A 106 -0.49 0.35 9.10
C SER A 106 -0.67 0.09 7.61
N GLY A 107 -1.91 0.23 7.15
CA GLY A 107 -2.28 0.08 5.76
C GLY A 107 -3.78 -0.14 5.62
N MET A 108 -4.20 -0.43 4.40
CA MET A 108 -5.56 -0.81 4.08
C MET A 108 -5.53 -1.88 2.99
N VAL A 109 -6.29 -2.95 3.18
CA VAL A 109 -6.50 -3.97 2.16
C VAL A 109 -7.54 -3.44 1.18
N LEU A 110 -7.24 -3.46 -0.12
CA LEU A 110 -8.14 -2.99 -1.16
C LEU A 110 -9.12 -4.11 -1.54
N CYS A 111 -10.41 -3.82 -1.44
CA CYS A 111 -11.48 -4.72 -1.81
C CYS A 111 -12.42 -4.05 -2.82
N ALA A 112 -12.92 -4.82 -3.77
CA ALA A 112 -14.07 -4.44 -4.57
C ALA A 112 -15.35 -4.68 -3.75
N ALA A 113 -16.35 -3.83 -3.93
CA ALA A 113 -17.64 -3.96 -3.30
C ALA A 113 -18.76 -3.84 -4.33
N GLU A 114 -19.83 -4.59 -4.13
CA GLU A 114 -21.02 -4.58 -4.97
C GLU A 114 -22.26 -4.59 -4.07
N ALA A 115 -23.21 -3.71 -4.34
CA ALA A 115 -24.49 -3.74 -3.65
C ALA A 115 -25.27 -4.98 -4.12
N LYS A 116 -25.75 -5.81 -3.19
CA LYS A 116 -26.57 -6.96 -3.55
C LYS A 116 -27.93 -6.48 -4.02
N GLU A 117 -28.44 -7.06 -5.11
CA GLU A 117 -29.73 -6.69 -5.71
C GLU A 117 -30.92 -6.86 -4.75
N ASP A 118 -30.79 -7.75 -3.77
CA ASP A 118 -31.81 -8.05 -2.76
C ASP A 118 -31.87 -7.02 -1.60
N GLY A 119 -30.98 -6.03 -1.60
CA GLY A 119 -30.89 -5.02 -0.53
C GLY A 119 -30.41 -5.55 0.82
N SER A 120 -29.95 -6.82 0.89
CA SER A 120 -29.50 -7.47 2.13
C SER A 120 -28.11 -6.99 2.60
N GLY A 121 -27.43 -6.17 1.79
CA GLY A 121 -26.14 -5.57 2.12
C GLY A 121 -25.25 -5.46 0.89
N GLU A 122 -23.95 -5.54 1.13
CA GLU A 122 -22.91 -5.46 0.11
C GLU A 122 -22.11 -6.76 0.06
N LYS A 123 -21.76 -7.20 -1.14
CA LYS A 123 -20.74 -8.22 -1.38
C LYS A 123 -19.40 -7.51 -1.42
N VAL A 124 -18.40 -8.06 -0.75
CA VAL A 124 -17.04 -7.51 -0.71
C VAL A 124 -16.09 -8.61 -1.15
N GLU A 125 -15.25 -8.33 -2.13
CA GLU A 125 -14.24 -9.26 -2.63
C GLU A 125 -12.85 -8.64 -2.68
N PHE A 126 -11.82 -9.44 -2.43
CA PHE A 126 -10.45 -9.00 -2.62
C PHE A 126 -10.16 -8.65 -4.07
N VAL A 127 -9.34 -7.63 -4.26
CA VAL A 127 -8.63 -7.47 -5.53
C VAL A 127 -7.39 -8.34 -5.47
N GLU A 128 -7.39 -9.41 -6.27
CA GLU A 128 -6.34 -10.42 -6.28
C GLU A 128 -5.34 -10.10 -7.40
N PRO A 129 -4.03 -10.13 -7.10
CA PRO A 129 -3.00 -10.03 -8.12
C PRO A 129 -2.89 -11.36 -8.91
N PRO A 130 -2.34 -11.34 -10.14
CA PRO A 130 -2.10 -12.57 -10.90
C PRO A 130 -1.07 -13.47 -10.19
N GLU A 131 -1.11 -14.77 -10.46
CA GLU A 131 -0.25 -15.77 -9.77
C GLU A 131 1.26 -15.48 -9.91
N GLY A 132 1.68 -14.82 -11.00
CA GLY A 132 3.06 -14.45 -11.25
C GLY A 132 3.55 -13.19 -10.53
N ALA A 133 2.67 -12.45 -9.83
CA ALA A 133 3.06 -11.22 -9.15
C ALA A 133 3.88 -11.50 -7.87
N GLU A 134 4.93 -10.72 -7.67
CA GLU A 134 5.82 -10.85 -6.52
C GLU A 134 5.24 -10.14 -5.28
N ILE A 135 5.45 -10.72 -4.10
CA ILE A 135 5.02 -10.11 -2.84
C ILE A 135 5.87 -8.87 -2.57
N GLY A 136 5.21 -7.74 -2.30
CA GLY A 136 5.81 -6.43 -2.10
C GLY A 136 6.05 -5.63 -3.37
N GLU A 137 5.72 -6.20 -4.53
CA GLU A 137 5.75 -5.47 -5.79
C GLU A 137 4.84 -4.25 -5.74
N VAL A 138 5.35 -3.09 -6.14
CA VAL A 138 4.58 -1.84 -6.25
C VAL A 138 3.83 -1.85 -7.57
N LEU A 139 2.51 -1.69 -7.50
CA LEU A 139 1.66 -1.71 -8.68
C LEU A 139 1.89 -0.49 -9.55
N THR A 140 1.75 -0.68 -10.85
CA THR A 140 1.73 0.37 -11.86
C THR A 140 0.32 0.55 -12.40
N PHE A 141 0.07 1.65 -13.11
CA PHE A 141 -1.24 1.92 -13.70
C PHE A 141 -1.08 2.04 -15.21
N GLU A 142 -1.94 1.35 -15.95
CA GLU A 142 -1.86 1.33 -17.42
C GLU A 142 -1.99 2.74 -18.00
N GLY A 143 -1.03 3.14 -18.83
CA GLY A 143 -1.00 4.47 -19.46
C GLY A 143 -0.60 5.62 -18.54
N LEU A 144 -0.24 5.36 -17.28
CA LEU A 144 0.31 6.35 -16.37
C LEU A 144 1.82 6.14 -16.14
N PRO A 145 2.54 7.21 -15.76
CA PRO A 145 3.93 7.07 -15.35
C PRO A 145 4.06 6.19 -14.10
N THR A 146 5.29 5.71 -13.86
CA THR A 146 5.64 5.00 -12.63
C THR A 146 5.16 5.79 -11.40
N PRO A 147 4.42 5.15 -10.47
CA PRO A 147 3.92 5.82 -9.28
C PRO A 147 5.06 6.40 -8.44
N GLU A 148 4.93 7.67 -8.07
CA GLU A 148 5.79 8.31 -7.07
C GLU A 148 5.02 8.47 -5.76
N PRO A 149 5.01 7.45 -4.88
CA PRO A 149 4.20 7.47 -3.67
C PRO A 149 4.66 8.58 -2.72
N LEU A 150 3.70 9.35 -2.22
CA LEU A 150 3.94 10.35 -1.21
C LEU A 150 4.08 9.72 0.18
N SER A 151 4.68 10.47 1.11
CA SER A 151 4.70 10.04 2.52
C SER A 151 3.28 10.00 3.10
N GLY A 152 3.03 9.09 4.06
CA GLY A 152 1.69 8.96 4.66
C GLY A 152 1.15 10.22 5.34
N ALA A 153 2.02 11.13 5.78
CA ALA A 153 1.61 12.44 6.27
C ALA A 153 1.04 13.34 5.15
N GLN A 154 1.60 13.27 3.95
CA GLN A 154 1.11 14.03 2.80
C GLN A 154 -0.17 13.43 2.24
N VAL A 155 -0.26 12.10 2.19
CA VAL A 155 -1.47 11.37 1.76
C VAL A 155 -2.67 11.73 2.63
N ASP A 156 -2.51 11.69 3.96
CA ASP A 156 -3.57 12.03 4.92
C ASP A 156 -3.90 13.54 4.89
N LYS A 157 -2.89 14.42 4.83
CA LYS A 157 -3.09 15.89 4.78
C LYS A 157 -3.82 16.34 3.52
N LYS A 158 -3.53 15.73 2.37
CA LYS A 158 -4.15 16.08 1.09
C LYS A 158 -5.39 15.22 0.78
N LYS A 159 -5.76 14.28 1.66
CA LYS A 159 -6.89 13.36 1.46
C LYS A 159 -6.83 12.61 0.13
N ILE A 160 -5.62 12.21 -0.28
CA ILE A 160 -5.36 11.62 -1.61
C ILE A 160 -6.19 10.35 -1.81
N PHE A 161 -6.26 9.48 -0.79
CA PHE A 161 -7.07 8.26 -0.85
C PHE A 161 -8.55 8.57 -1.08
N GLN A 162 -9.12 9.54 -0.36
CA GLN A 162 -10.52 9.94 -0.57
C GLN A 162 -10.75 10.56 -1.96
N ALA A 163 -9.79 11.35 -2.45
CA ALA A 163 -9.86 11.92 -3.79
C ALA A 163 -9.80 10.84 -4.89
N CYS A 164 -9.10 9.72 -4.62
CA CYS A 164 -9.02 8.60 -5.55
C CYS A 164 -10.19 7.62 -5.44
N ALA A 165 -10.83 7.52 -4.27
CA ALA A 165 -11.87 6.54 -3.96
C ALA A 165 -13.02 6.55 -4.97
N ASP A 166 -13.50 7.73 -5.38
CA ASP A 166 -14.58 7.84 -6.37
C ASP A 166 -14.19 7.34 -7.76
N GLY A 167 -12.89 7.37 -8.09
CA GLY A 167 -12.36 6.88 -9.36
C GLY A 167 -11.97 5.41 -9.35
N MET A 168 -11.83 4.80 -8.17
CA MET A 168 -11.40 3.41 -7.99
C MET A 168 -12.60 2.47 -8.14
N LYS A 169 -12.64 1.73 -9.26
CA LYS A 169 -13.69 0.76 -9.55
C LYS A 169 -13.14 -0.42 -10.34
N THR A 170 -13.79 -1.58 -10.25
CA THR A 170 -13.51 -2.69 -11.15
C THR A 170 -14.10 -2.41 -12.54
N THR A 171 -13.49 -2.90 -13.60
CA THR A 171 -14.02 -2.88 -14.98
C THR A 171 -15.05 -4.00 -15.19
N ASP A 172 -15.56 -4.12 -16.42
CA ASP A 172 -16.50 -5.14 -16.88
C ASP A 172 -15.91 -6.57 -16.91
N ASP A 173 -14.59 -6.68 -17.06
CA ASP A 173 -13.84 -7.92 -16.94
C ASP A 173 -13.38 -8.23 -15.49
N GLY A 174 -13.76 -7.37 -14.52
CA GLY A 174 -13.40 -7.50 -13.11
C GLY A 174 -12.00 -6.95 -12.76
N SER A 175 -11.27 -6.38 -13.71
CA SER A 175 -9.95 -5.78 -13.43
C SER A 175 -10.08 -4.53 -12.57
N ALA A 176 -9.21 -4.36 -11.59
CA ALA A 176 -9.16 -3.14 -10.79
C ALA A 176 -8.66 -1.97 -11.66
N ALA A 177 -9.39 -0.87 -11.68
CA ALA A 177 -9.04 0.32 -12.44
C ALA A 177 -9.29 1.60 -11.65
N TRP A 178 -8.52 2.64 -11.97
CA TRP A 178 -8.76 4.00 -11.51
C TRP A 178 -8.97 4.90 -12.71
N ASN A 179 -10.17 5.48 -12.87
CA ASN A 179 -10.51 6.34 -14.03
C ASN A 179 -10.17 5.72 -15.41
N GLY A 180 -10.26 4.39 -15.52
CA GLY A 180 -9.92 3.64 -16.74
C GLY A 180 -8.46 3.14 -16.81
N HIS A 181 -7.59 3.54 -15.87
CA HIS A 181 -6.23 3.04 -15.76
C HIS A 181 -6.19 1.75 -14.94
N ILE A 182 -5.88 0.62 -15.57
CA ILE A 182 -5.88 -0.69 -14.92
C ILE A 182 -4.67 -0.83 -13.96
N PHE A 183 -4.91 -1.44 -12.81
CA PHE A 183 -3.91 -1.78 -11.82
C PHE A 183 -3.09 -2.97 -12.33
N MET A 184 -1.82 -2.73 -12.64
CA MET A 184 -0.93 -3.67 -13.29
C MET A 184 0.23 -4.06 -12.37
N THR A 185 0.52 -5.34 -12.36
CA THR A 185 1.78 -5.92 -11.86
C THR A 185 2.68 -6.30 -13.04
N SER A 186 3.90 -6.72 -12.73
CA SER A 186 4.86 -7.30 -13.66
C SER A 186 4.31 -8.52 -14.40
N ALA A 187 3.37 -9.25 -13.78
CA ALA A 187 2.74 -10.44 -14.33
C ALA A 187 1.35 -10.21 -14.94
N GLY A 188 0.78 -9.01 -14.83
CA GLY A 188 -0.52 -8.67 -15.43
C GLY A 188 -1.48 -7.89 -14.52
N PRO A 189 -2.76 -7.74 -14.93
CA PRO A 189 -3.75 -6.95 -14.22
C PRO A 189 -4.25 -7.63 -12.95
N CYS A 190 -4.49 -6.84 -11.91
CA CYS A 190 -5.15 -7.30 -10.69
C CYS A 190 -6.68 -7.31 -10.87
N LYS A 191 -7.36 -8.35 -10.39
CA LYS A 191 -8.80 -8.54 -10.65
C LYS A 191 -9.57 -8.91 -9.38
N ALA A 192 -10.81 -8.47 -9.30
CA ALA A 192 -11.79 -9.04 -8.39
C ALA A 192 -12.37 -10.34 -9.01
N PRO A 193 -12.62 -11.39 -8.20
CA PRO A 193 -13.12 -12.67 -8.70
C PRO A 193 -14.44 -12.58 -9.47
N THR A 194 -15.40 -11.81 -8.98
CA THR A 194 -16.75 -11.73 -9.58
C THR A 194 -17.35 -10.34 -9.62
N ILE A 195 -16.91 -9.42 -8.77
CA ILE A 195 -17.43 -8.04 -8.73
C ILE A 195 -16.98 -7.29 -9.99
N LYS A 196 -17.96 -6.80 -10.75
CA LYS A 196 -17.77 -6.04 -12.00
C LYS A 196 -18.42 -4.68 -11.86
N ASN A 197 -17.76 -3.63 -12.35
CA ASN A 197 -18.23 -2.24 -12.20
C ASN A 197 -18.54 -1.82 -10.74
N GLY A 198 -18.00 -2.52 -9.74
CA GLY A 198 -18.14 -2.19 -8.33
C GLY A 198 -17.08 -1.18 -7.85
N PRO A 199 -17.42 -0.28 -6.92
CA PRO A 199 -16.44 0.59 -6.27
C PRO A 199 -15.39 -0.22 -5.50
N MET A 200 -14.15 0.27 -5.45
CA MET A 200 -13.10 -0.31 -4.61
C MET A 200 -12.79 0.58 -3.41
N ARG A 201 -12.58 -0.04 -2.24
CA ARG A 201 -12.31 0.66 -0.98
C ARG A 201 -11.49 -0.19 -0.01
#